data_AF-A0A946I4T1-F1
#
_entry.id   AF-A0A946I4T1-F1
#
_cell.length_a   1.000
_cell.length_b   1.000
_cell.length_c   1.000
_cell.angle_alpha   90.00
_cell.angle_beta   90.00
_cell.angle_gamma   90.00
#
_symmetry.space_group_name_H-M   'P 1'
#
loop_
_entity.id
_entity.type
_entity.pdbx_description
1 polymer ?
#
loop_
_entity_poly.entity_id
_entity_poly.type
_entity_poly.pdbx_seq_one_letter_code
_entity_poly.pdbx_strand_id
1 'polypeptide(L)' 'MTVSSIVKKHVEAAVAEAGEQGHPPENVARSMLSFVIAIYRENRDVADIIEELQYSINNLDPDQEYEFMRP' A
#
# COMPACT_ATOMS: atom_id res chain seq x y z
N MET A 1 2.65 -18.33 -2.29
CA MET A 1 3.11 -16.92 -2.28
C MET A 1 1.89 -16.05 -2.54
N THR A 2 1.59 -15.10 -1.65
CA THR A 2 0.40 -14.23 -1.76
C THR A 2 0.78 -12.92 -2.43
N VAL A 3 -0.20 -12.21 -3.02
CA VAL A 3 0.01 -10.86 -3.58
C VAL A 3 0.61 -9.93 -2.51
N SER A 4 0.10 -9.99 -1.27
CA SER A 4 0.65 -9.25 -0.13
C SER A 4 2.14 -9.54 0.11
N SER A 5 2.55 -10.81 0.08
CA SER A 5 3.98 -11.17 0.26
C SER A 5 4.88 -10.68 -0.88
N ILE A 6 4.36 -10.59 -2.12
CA ILE A 6 5.09 -10.03 -3.27
C ILE A 6 5.24 -8.52 -3.10
N VAL A 7 4.14 -7.82 -2.83
CA VAL A 7 4.12 -6.37 -2.67
C VAL A 7 5.01 -5.95 -1.50
N LYS A 8 4.93 -6.63 -0.35
CA LYS A 8 5.74 -6.34 0.85
C LYS A 8 7.23 -6.35 0.53
N LYS A 9 7.72 -7.38 -0.18
CA LYS A 9 9.12 -7.47 -0.63
C LYS A 9 9.55 -6.24 -1.42
N HIS A 10 8.71 -5.76 -2.34
CA HIS A 10 9.03 -4.60 -3.18
C HIS A 10 8.94 -3.27 -2.43
N VAL A 11 8.02 -3.13 -1.48
CA VAL A 11 7.94 -1.97 -0.58
C VAL A 11 9.21 -1.88 0.28
N GLU A 12 9.61 -2.98 0.91
CA GLU A 12 10.83 -3.03 1.73
C GLU A 12 12.09 -2.70 0.91
N ALA A 13 12.20 -3.22 -0.31
CA ALA A 13 13.30 -2.92 -1.21
C ALA A 13 13.35 -1.43 -1.61
N ALA A 14 12.21 -0.83 -1.94
CA ALA A 14 12.14 0.59 -2.30
C ALA A 14 12.51 1.51 -1.13
N VAL A 15 12.11 1.15 0.10
CA VAL A 15 12.50 1.88 1.31
C VAL A 15 14.01 1.79 1.55
N ALA A 16 14.60 0.61 1.37
CA ALA A 16 16.05 0.43 1.52
C ALA A 16 16.84 1.25 0.49
N GLU A 17 16.50 1.13 -0.81
CA GLU A 17 17.18 1.84 -1.90
C GLU A 17 17.09 3.36 -1.77
N ALA A 18 15.94 3.89 -1.36
CA ALA A 18 15.76 5.31 -1.12
C ALA A 18 16.53 5.78 0.13
N GLY A 19 16.61 4.92 1.15
CA GLY A 19 17.38 5.16 2.38
C GLY A 19 18.88 5.31 2.12
N GLU A 20 19.43 4.52 1.19
CA GLU A 20 20.84 4.66 0.73
C GLU A 20 21.13 6.06 0.14
N GLN A 21 20.10 6.75 -0.34
CA GLN A 21 20.17 8.10 -0.92
C GLN A 21 19.78 9.19 0.09
N GLY A 22 19.50 8.83 1.34
CA GLY A 22 19.11 9.77 2.40
C GLY A 22 17.65 10.21 2.34
N HIS A 23 16.80 9.51 1.58
CA HIS A 23 15.36 9.79 1.56
C HIS A 23 14.66 9.11 2.75
N PRO A 24 13.76 9.81 3.45
CA PRO A 24 13.01 9.23 4.56
C PRO A 24 11.95 8.23 4.05
N PRO A 25 11.65 7.15 4.80
CA PRO A 25 10.66 6.14 4.41
C PRO A 25 9.26 6.71 4.10
N GLU A 26 8.86 7.79 4.77
CA GLU A 26 7.58 8.47 4.57
C GLU A 26 7.46 9.06 3.16
N ASN A 27 8.57 9.49 2.55
CA ASN A 27 8.58 10.00 1.18
C ASN A 27 8.37 8.85 0.17
N VAL A 28 8.95 7.68 0.46
CA VAL A 28 8.72 6.46 -0.33
C VAL A 28 7.26 6.05 -0.22
N ALA A 29 6.72 5.95 0.99
CA ALA A 29 5.32 5.57 1.23
C ALA A 29 4.34 6.51 0.52
N ARG A 30 4.55 7.84 0.61
CA ARG A 30 3.74 8.84 -0.09
C ARG A 30 3.80 8.68 -1.61
N SER A 31 4.99 8.42 -2.14
CA SER A 31 5.19 8.23 -3.59
C SER A 31 4.50 6.95 -4.06
N MET A 32 4.65 5.84 -3.34
CA MET A 32 3.98 4.57 -3.66
C MET A 32 2.46 4.72 -3.62
N LEU A 33 1.90 5.40 -2.62
CA LEU A 33 0.46 5.66 -2.54
C LEU A 33 -0.04 6.44 -3.77
N SER A 34 0.74 7.39 -4.27
CA SER A 34 0.38 8.13 -5.49
C SER A 34 0.28 7.22 -6.73
N PHE A 35 1.19 6.25 -6.87
CA PHE A 35 1.14 5.27 -7.95
C PHE A 35 -0.02 4.29 -7.80
N VAL A 36 -0.32 3.85 -6.58
CA VAL A 36 -1.48 3.00 -6.29
C VAL A 36 -2.79 3.71 -6.65
N ILE A 37 -2.94 4.98 -6.27
CA ILE A 37 -4.13 5.77 -6.62
C ILE A 37 -4.23 5.93 -8.14
N ALA A 38 -3.11 6.15 -8.84
CA ALA A 38 -3.11 6.21 -10.30
C ALA A 38 -3.63 4.90 -10.93
N ILE A 39 -3.19 3.74 -10.43
CA ILE A 39 -3.67 2.41 -10.88
C ILE A 39 -5.17 2.24 -10.60
N TYR A 40 -5.65 2.62 -9.41
CA TYR A 40 -7.08 2.52 -9.10
C TYR A 40 -7.94 3.37 -10.02
N ARG A 41 -7.48 4.57 -10.37
CA ARG A 41 -8.21 5.47 -11.29
C ARG A 41 -8.34 4.93 -12.71
N GLU A 42 -7.59 3.90 -13.10
CA GLU A 42 -7.76 3.25 -14.41
C GLU A 42 -9.08 2.46 -14.48
N ASN A 43 -9.59 1.98 -13.34
CA ASN A 43 -10.68 1.01 -13.30
C ASN A 43 -11.76 1.29 -12.24
N ARG A 44 -11.63 2.36 -11.44
CA ARG A 44 -12.57 2.72 -10.36
C ARG A 44 -12.87 4.22 -10.35
N ASP A 45 -14.08 4.55 -9.93
CA ASP A 45 -14.47 5.93 -9.68
C ASP A 45 -13.80 6.49 -8.42
N VAL A 46 -13.65 7.81 -8.37
CA VAL A 46 -12.97 8.50 -7.26
C VAL A 46 -13.66 8.24 -5.91
N ALA A 47 -14.98 8.11 -5.88
CA ALA A 47 -15.74 7.83 -4.67
C ALA A 47 -15.35 6.46 -4.06
N ASP A 48 -15.29 5.41 -4.89
CA ASP A 48 -14.91 4.06 -4.46
C ASP A 48 -13.47 4.01 -3.95
N ILE A 49 -12.57 4.80 -4.56
CA ILE A 49 -11.17 4.92 -4.10
C ILE A 49 -11.12 5.56 -2.71
N ILE A 50 -11.92 6.60 -2.46
CA ILE A 50 -11.97 7.26 -1.16
C ILE A 50 -12.46 6.27 -0.09
N GLU A 51 -13.53 5.53 -0.38
CA GLU A 51 -14.08 4.53 0.55
C GLU A 51 -13.06 3.42 0.86
N GLU A 52 -12.38 2.88 -0.15
CA GLU A 52 -11.34 1.86 0.02
C GLU A 52 -10.18 2.36 0.90
N LEU A 53 -9.71 3.59 0.68
CA LEU A 53 -8.63 4.18 1.47
C LEU A 53 -9.07 4.44 2.92
N GLN A 54 -10.27 4.96 3.12
CA GLN A 54 -10.84 5.15 4.46
C GLN A 54 -10.99 3.81 5.19
N TYR A 55 -11.51 2.78 4.51
CA TYR A 55 -11.61 1.44 5.06
C TYR A 55 -10.23 0.91 5.45
N SER A 56 -9.24 1.02 4.56
CA SER A 56 -7.88 0.56 4.82
C SER A 56 -7.26 1.25 6.04
N ILE A 57 -7.43 2.57 6.18
CA ILE A 57 -6.93 3.34 7.34
C ILE A 57 -7.62 2.90 8.64
N ASN A 58 -8.94 2.70 8.60
CA ASN A 58 -9.73 2.35 9.78
C ASN A 58 -9.54 0.90 10.23
N ASN A 59 -9.05 0.02 9.36
CA ASN A 59 -8.85 -1.41 9.62
C ASN A 59 -7.37 -1.81 9.52
N LEU A 60 -6.45 -0.85 9.63
CA LEU A 60 -5.01 -1.11 9.65
C LEU A 60 -4.62 -1.63 11.03
N ASP A 61 -4.99 -2.87 11.32
CA ASP A 61 -4.59 -3.53 12.57
C ASP A 61 -3.14 -4.02 12.42
N PRO A 62 -2.18 -3.49 13.20
CA PRO A 62 -0.77 -3.87 13.13
C PRO A 62 -0.52 -5.32 13.53
N ASP A 63 -1.49 -5.97 14.20
CA ASP A 63 -1.42 -7.35 14.66
C ASP A 63 -2.36 -8.31 13.88
N GLN A 64 -3.18 -7.81 12.94
CA GLN A 64 -3.90 -8.67 12.01
C GLN A 64 -2.93 -9.16 10.92
N GLU A 65 -2.35 -10.33 11.15
CA GLU A 65 -2.16 -11.26 10.05
C GLU A 65 -3.49 -11.34 9.31
N TYR A 66 -3.51 -10.85 8.05
CA TYR A 66 -4.64 -10.95 7.14
C TYR A 66 -5.10 -12.41 7.10
N GLU A 67 -6.02 -12.79 8.00
CA GLU A 67 -6.92 -13.89 7.82
C GLU A 67 -7.75 -13.50 6.60
N PHE A 68 -7.24 -13.93 5.44
CA PHE A 68 -7.99 -14.11 4.21
C PHE A 68 -9.18 -15.02 4.52
N MET A 69 -10.21 -14.45 5.14
CA MET A 69 -11.51 -15.05 5.27
C MET A 69 -12.53 -14.02 4.86
N ARG A 70 -12.93 -14.11 3.59
CA ARG A 70 -14.34 -14.39 3.29
C ARG A 70 -14.41 -15.44 2.17
N PRO A 71 -15.42 -16.34 2.24
CA PRO A 71 -15.52 -17.60 1.48
C PRO A 71 -15.64 -17.43 -0.03
#